data_AF-A0A319CE91-F1
#
_entry.id   AF-A0A319CE91-F1
#
_cell.length_a   1.000
_cell.length_b   1.000
_cell.length_c   1.000
_cell.angle_alpha   90.00
_cell.angle_beta   90.00
_cell.angle_gamma   90.00
#
_symmetry.space_group_name_H-M   'P 1'
#
loop_
_entity.id
_entity.type
_entity.pdbx_description
1 polymer ?
#
loop_
_entity_poly.entity_id
_entity_poly.type
_entity_poly.pdbx_seq_one_letter_code
_entity_poly.pdbx_strand_id
1 'polypeptide(L)'
;MAEPSTSPLVKLPDELHLQYACYLDARSLSRLSQTCKGLQDKFSQELKQAHEAHKMRQEGQGSAFAVEAESQRWKRYPRLYNAIEKGQVNLVQNYLQARGNPNLRLGPGARPSIKKPLLHWALYTGAGGRDATIVRLLLEYGADPNLDATDWKMKKCHRKGAGTALDWARREKRCLFGQDAYPQLGDAERIKLALSYGARASHNETIRSLYQMEDGSTLVYMAVANGTDLMHLGFGWYDLVGLFGGPTDSRIPYTDEQVLELLELEPKLIGVATPHKAVRYIKQLRPALVQHLIQKRSSFEWLGNLCADFCHYL
;
A
#
# COMPACT_ATOMS: atom_id res chain seq x y z
N MET A 1 -54.84 -7.90 17.23
CA MET A 1 -54.18 -7.42 15.99
C MET A 1 -52.83 -6.87 16.40
N ALA A 2 -51.73 -7.49 15.96
CA ALA A 2 -50.39 -7.01 16.29
C ALA A 2 -50.04 -5.83 15.38
N GLU A 3 -49.58 -4.72 15.95
CA GLU A 3 -49.14 -3.57 15.17
C GLU A 3 -47.91 -3.96 14.31
N PRO A 4 -47.84 -3.51 13.05
CA PRO A 4 -46.70 -3.78 12.19
C PRO A 4 -45.45 -3.10 12.76
N SER A 5 -44.41 -3.89 13.06
CA SER A 5 -43.12 -3.40 13.52
C SER A 5 -42.48 -2.50 12.45
N THR A 6 -42.64 -1.20 12.58
CA THR A 6 -41.99 -0.23 11.70
C THR A 6 -40.49 -0.27 11.94
N SER A 7 -39.70 -0.54 10.89
CA SER A 7 -38.24 -0.57 10.95
C SER A 7 -37.68 0.74 11.53
N PRO A 8 -36.73 0.69 12.48
CA PRO A 8 -36.14 1.87 13.10
C PRO A 8 -35.49 2.81 12.09
N LEU A 9 -35.06 2.29 10.94
CA LEU A 9 -34.54 3.08 9.82
C LEU A 9 -35.56 4.09 9.30
N VAL A 10 -36.86 3.79 9.31
CA VAL A 10 -37.89 4.70 8.76
C VAL A 10 -38.13 5.91 9.69
N LYS A 11 -37.76 5.80 10.97
CA LYS A 11 -37.95 6.85 11.99
C LYS A 11 -36.84 7.89 12.03
N LEU A 12 -35.77 7.73 11.25
CA LEU A 12 -34.69 8.71 11.19
C LEU A 12 -35.14 10.01 10.49
N PRO A 13 -34.55 11.17 10.85
CA PRO A 13 -34.71 12.41 10.11
C PRO A 13 -34.27 12.29 8.65
N ASP A 14 -34.90 13.08 7.78
CA ASP A 14 -34.68 13.06 6.33
C ASP A 14 -33.23 13.39 5.97
N GLU A 15 -32.58 14.27 6.74
CA GLU A 15 -31.19 14.66 6.56
C GLU A 15 -30.23 13.47 6.70
N LEU A 16 -30.52 12.55 7.62
CA LEU A 16 -29.70 11.34 7.82
C LEU A 16 -29.96 10.30 6.73
N HIS A 17 -31.19 10.21 6.21
CA HIS A 17 -31.48 9.36 5.04
C HIS A 17 -30.70 9.82 3.82
N LEU A 18 -30.68 11.13 3.55
CA LEU A 18 -29.96 11.72 2.43
C LEU A 18 -28.43 11.57 2.60
N GLN A 19 -27.90 11.82 3.80
CA GLN A 19 -26.48 11.60 4.06
C GLN A 19 -26.08 10.14 3.85
N TYR A 20 -26.91 9.19 4.27
CA TYR A 20 -26.66 7.77 4.05
C TYR A 20 -26.73 7.39 2.57
N ALA A 21 -27.66 7.98 1.81
CA ALA A 21 -27.76 7.78 0.36
C ALA A 21 -26.49 8.20 -0.39
N CYS A 22 -25.80 9.27 0.04
CA CYS A 22 -24.55 9.71 -0.58
C CYS A 22 -23.41 8.69 -0.50
N TYR A 23 -23.48 7.71 0.42
CA TYR A 23 -22.47 6.65 0.55
C TYR A 23 -22.82 5.36 -0.19
N LEU A 24 -24.01 5.28 -0.81
CA LEU A 24 -24.48 4.10 -1.53
C LEU A 24 -24.34 4.28 -3.04
N ASP A 25 -23.88 3.23 -3.73
CA ASP A 25 -23.92 3.20 -5.19
C ASP A 25 -25.38 3.15 -5.72
N ALA A 26 -25.59 3.56 -6.97
CA ALA A 26 -26.92 3.65 -7.57
C ALA A 26 -27.72 2.32 -7.57
N ARG A 27 -27.03 1.17 -7.60
CA ARG A 27 -27.66 -0.15 -7.56
C ARG A 27 -28.10 -0.53 -6.15
N SER A 28 -27.26 -0.23 -5.16
CA SER A 28 -27.54 -0.41 -3.74
C SER A 28 -28.69 0.49 -3.28
N LEU A 29 -28.71 1.74 -3.76
CA LEU A 29 -29.75 2.73 -3.49
C LEU A 29 -31.09 2.34 -4.14
N SER A 30 -31.07 1.82 -5.36
CA SER A 30 -32.27 1.30 -6.05
C SER A 30 -32.85 0.06 -5.37
N ARG A 31 -32.01 -0.84 -4.85
CA ARG A 31 -32.47 -2.00 -4.08
C ARG A 31 -33.10 -1.56 -2.76
N LEU A 32 -32.47 -0.63 -2.06
CA LEU A 32 -32.95 -0.09 -0.78
C LEU A 32 -34.33 0.57 -0.95
N SER A 33 -34.51 1.37 -2.00
CA SER A 33 -35.79 2.04 -2.28
C SER A 33 -36.91 1.06 -2.63
N GLN A 34 -36.60 -0.05 -3.31
CA GLN A 34 -37.57 -1.11 -3.61
C GLN A 34 -37.98 -1.92 -2.38
N THR A 35 -37.06 -2.12 -1.43
CA THR A 35 -37.35 -2.86 -0.20
C THR A 35 -38.10 -2.03 0.85
N CYS A 36 -37.95 -0.70 0.84
CA CYS A 36 -38.51 0.21 1.84
C CYS A 36 -39.42 1.25 1.19
N LYS A 37 -40.72 0.94 1.03
CA LYS A 37 -41.71 1.87 0.44
C LYS A 37 -41.71 3.27 1.07
N GLY A 38 -41.49 3.38 2.40
CA GLY A 38 -41.44 4.67 3.09
C GLY A 38 -40.20 5.53 2.79
N LEU A 39 -39.13 4.94 2.24
CA LEU A 39 -37.93 5.65 1.77
C LEU A 39 -37.92 5.84 0.25
N GLN A 40 -38.82 5.18 -0.46
CA GLN A 40 -38.91 5.25 -1.92
C GLN A 40 -39.15 6.68 -2.39
N ASP A 41 -40.07 7.40 -1.75
CA ASP A 41 -40.38 8.79 -2.09
C ASP A 41 -39.21 9.71 -1.76
N LYS A 42 -38.53 9.49 -0.63
CA LYS A 42 -37.37 10.28 -0.19
C LYS A 42 -36.16 10.12 -1.13
N PHE A 43 -35.93 8.92 -1.65
CA PHE A 43 -34.81 8.64 -2.57
C PHE A 43 -35.17 8.79 -4.06
N SER A 44 -36.42 9.11 -4.38
CA SER A 44 -36.87 9.23 -5.76
C SER A 44 -36.12 10.33 -6.54
N GLN A 45 -35.77 11.43 -5.87
CA GLN A 45 -35.03 12.53 -6.46
C GLN A 45 -33.55 12.17 -6.68
N GLU A 46 -32.92 11.51 -5.71
CA GLU A 46 -31.53 11.05 -5.84
C GLU A 46 -31.37 9.92 -6.87
N LEU A 47 -32.36 9.03 -6.99
CA LEU A 47 -32.40 8.04 -8.06
C LEU A 47 -32.52 8.68 -9.44
N LYS A 48 -33.31 9.76 -9.57
CA LYS A 48 -33.42 10.52 -10.82
C LYS A 48 -32.09 11.20 -11.16
N GLN A 49 -31.43 11.85 -10.20
CA GLN A 49 -30.12 12.47 -10.40
C GLN A 49 -29.04 11.43 -10.76
N ALA A 50 -29.01 10.29 -10.06
CA ALA A 50 -28.09 9.19 -10.37
C ALA A 50 -28.36 8.60 -11.77
N HIS A 51 -29.63 8.49 -12.17
CA HIS A 51 -30.03 7.99 -13.49
C HIS A 51 -29.71 9.00 -14.61
N GLU A 52 -29.94 10.28 -14.38
CA GLU A 52 -29.56 11.37 -15.30
C GLU A 52 -28.05 11.49 -15.44
N ALA A 53 -27.28 11.35 -14.36
CA ALA A 53 -25.82 11.27 -14.41
C ALA A 53 -25.36 10.03 -15.20
N HIS A 54 -26.06 8.90 -15.09
CA HIS A 54 -25.79 7.70 -15.88
C HIS A 54 -26.20 7.85 -17.35
N LYS A 55 -27.30 8.56 -17.63
CA LYS A 55 -27.78 8.86 -18.98
C LYS A 55 -26.87 9.86 -19.70
N MET A 56 -26.40 10.90 -19.01
CA MET A 56 -25.36 11.82 -19.53
C MET A 56 -24.04 11.10 -19.80
N ARG A 57 -23.68 10.08 -18.99
CA ARG A 57 -22.56 9.16 -19.28
C ARG A 57 -22.81 8.23 -20.48
N GLN A 58 -24.07 8.00 -20.85
CA GLN A 58 -24.45 7.20 -22.02
C GLN A 58 -24.62 8.02 -23.29
N GLU A 59 -25.11 9.26 -23.24
CA GLU A 59 -25.29 10.09 -24.44
C GLU A 59 -23.95 10.65 -24.98
N GLY A 60 -22.88 10.63 -24.17
CA GLY A 60 -21.49 10.73 -24.65
C GLY A 60 -20.97 9.51 -25.46
N GLN A 61 -21.75 8.43 -25.58
CA GLN A 61 -21.38 7.18 -26.27
C GLN A 61 -21.48 7.23 -27.80
N GLY A 62 -21.87 8.35 -28.42
CA GLY A 62 -21.69 8.55 -29.87
C GLY A 62 -20.22 8.40 -30.32
N SER A 63 -19.27 8.55 -29.39
CA SER A 63 -17.83 8.32 -29.56
C SER A 63 -17.37 6.86 -29.33
N ALA A 64 -18.23 5.99 -28.79
CA ALA A 64 -17.83 4.66 -28.30
C ALA A 64 -17.48 3.66 -29.43
N PHE A 65 -18.12 3.77 -30.60
CA PHE A 65 -17.79 2.94 -31.76
C PHE A 65 -16.40 3.26 -32.37
N ALA A 66 -15.88 4.48 -32.19
CA ALA A 66 -14.53 4.83 -32.60
C ALA A 66 -13.45 4.36 -31.59
N VAL A 67 -13.78 4.28 -30.30
CA VAL A 67 -12.84 3.92 -29.22
C VAL A 67 -12.63 2.42 -29.08
N GLU A 68 -13.61 1.58 -29.45
CA GLU A 68 -13.44 0.12 -29.42
C GLU A 68 -12.39 -0.36 -30.46
N ALA A 69 -12.25 0.39 -31.56
CA ALA A 69 -11.14 0.24 -32.51
C ALA A 69 -9.78 0.68 -31.92
N GLU A 70 -9.76 1.62 -30.97
CA GLU A 70 -8.53 2.06 -30.28
C GLU A 70 -8.10 1.14 -29.13
N SER A 71 -9.02 0.51 -28.40
CA SER A 71 -8.69 -0.50 -27.37
C SER A 71 -7.84 -1.65 -27.93
N GLN A 72 -8.09 -2.06 -29.18
CA GLN A 72 -7.25 -3.01 -29.93
C GLN A 72 -5.89 -2.42 -30.33
N ARG A 73 -5.80 -1.11 -30.59
CA ARG A 73 -4.56 -0.39 -30.95
C ARG A 73 -3.56 -0.32 -29.78
N TRP A 74 -4.06 -0.21 -28.56
CA TRP A 74 -3.23 -0.21 -27.34
C TRP A 74 -2.61 -1.57 -27.03
N LYS A 75 -3.07 -2.67 -27.67
CA LYS A 75 -2.50 -4.02 -27.49
C LYS A 75 -1.04 -4.16 -27.87
N ARG A 76 -0.47 -3.20 -28.63
CA ARG A 76 0.97 -3.08 -28.88
C ARG A 76 1.61 -2.20 -27.78
N TYR A 77 1.66 -2.77 -26.58
CA TYR A 77 1.84 -2.14 -25.26
C TYR A 77 3.23 -1.58 -24.83
N PRO A 78 4.36 -1.68 -25.56
CA PRO A 78 5.60 -1.02 -25.12
C PRO A 78 5.50 0.51 -24.98
N ARG A 79 4.54 1.13 -25.70
CA ARG A 79 4.37 2.60 -25.71
C ARG A 79 3.87 3.16 -24.38
N LEU A 80 3.01 2.44 -23.65
CA LEU A 80 2.44 2.95 -22.40
C LEU A 80 3.46 2.95 -21.25
N TYR A 81 4.31 1.93 -21.18
CA TYR A 81 5.40 1.87 -20.20
C TYR A 81 6.46 2.94 -20.47
N ASN A 82 6.78 3.17 -21.75
CA ASN A 82 7.65 4.27 -22.16
C ASN A 82 7.00 5.63 -21.85
N ALA A 83 5.68 5.76 -22.01
CA ALA A 83 4.95 6.97 -21.66
C ALA A 83 5.03 7.24 -20.16
N ILE A 84 4.82 6.22 -19.32
CA ILE A 84 5.02 6.32 -17.86
C ILE A 84 6.46 6.70 -17.55
N GLU A 85 7.45 5.98 -18.07
CA GLU A 85 8.88 6.21 -17.83
C GLU A 85 9.32 7.63 -18.23
N LYS A 86 8.76 8.16 -19.33
CA LYS A 86 9.02 9.52 -19.82
C LYS A 86 8.15 10.60 -19.17
N GLY A 87 7.27 10.27 -18.22
CA GLY A 87 6.39 11.24 -17.57
C GLY A 87 5.30 11.82 -18.49
N GLN A 88 4.88 11.10 -19.54
CA GLN A 88 3.86 11.55 -20.51
C GLN A 88 2.44 11.40 -19.95
N VAL A 89 2.07 12.26 -19.01
CA VAL A 89 0.77 12.25 -18.29
C VAL A 89 -0.42 12.14 -19.25
N ASN A 90 -0.45 12.98 -20.29
CA ASN A 90 -1.56 13.03 -21.25
C ASN A 90 -1.80 11.68 -21.94
N LEU A 91 -0.74 10.93 -22.28
CA LEU A 91 -0.89 9.62 -22.92
C LEU A 91 -1.46 8.58 -21.96
N VAL A 92 -1.04 8.60 -20.70
CA VAL A 92 -1.58 7.72 -19.66
C VAL A 92 -3.04 8.07 -19.37
N GLN A 93 -3.35 9.36 -19.29
CA GLN A 93 -4.71 9.86 -19.06
C GLN A 93 -5.65 9.47 -20.19
N ASN A 94 -5.25 9.66 -21.45
CA ASN A 94 -6.05 9.26 -22.61
C ASN A 94 -6.32 7.74 -22.60
N TYR A 95 -5.32 6.93 -22.26
CA TYR A 95 -5.50 5.48 -22.12
C TYR A 95 -6.54 5.13 -21.05
N LEU A 96 -6.47 5.75 -19.87
CA LEU A 96 -7.40 5.49 -18.77
C LEU A 96 -8.82 6.00 -19.07
N GLN A 97 -8.95 7.18 -19.68
CA GLN A 97 -10.23 7.73 -20.14
C GLN A 97 -10.89 6.86 -21.22
N ALA A 98 -10.09 6.21 -22.08
CA ALA A 98 -10.54 5.22 -23.05
C ALA A 98 -10.89 3.85 -22.41
N ARG A 99 -11.16 3.82 -21.09
CA ARG A 99 -11.44 2.60 -20.30
C ARG A 99 -10.31 1.58 -20.31
N GLY A 100 -9.07 2.06 -20.47
CA GLY A 100 -7.89 1.24 -20.31
C GLY A 100 -7.82 0.65 -18.89
N ASN A 101 -7.41 -0.61 -18.78
CA ASN A 101 -7.24 -1.26 -17.48
C ASN A 101 -6.03 -0.64 -16.73
N PRO A 102 -6.22 -0.01 -15.56
CA PRO A 102 -5.12 0.55 -14.76
C PRO A 102 -4.23 -0.54 -14.14
N ASN A 103 -4.78 -1.74 -13.96
CA ASN A 103 -4.11 -2.93 -13.44
C ASN A 103 -3.50 -3.80 -14.54
N LEU A 104 -3.31 -3.23 -15.73
CA LEU A 104 -2.71 -3.94 -16.86
C LEU A 104 -1.34 -4.50 -16.48
N ARG A 105 -1.16 -5.78 -16.77
CA ARG A 105 0.14 -6.48 -16.70
C ARG A 105 0.60 -6.82 -18.11
N LEU A 106 1.86 -6.54 -18.42
CA LEU A 106 2.45 -6.98 -19.67
C LEU A 106 2.66 -8.50 -19.67
N GLY A 107 2.27 -9.14 -20.78
CA GLY A 107 2.54 -10.54 -21.05
C GLY A 107 4.02 -10.81 -21.38
N PRO A 108 4.43 -12.09 -21.37
CA PRO A 108 5.79 -12.48 -21.81
C PRO A 108 6.01 -12.08 -23.27
N GLY A 109 7.13 -11.41 -23.55
CA GLY A 109 7.52 -10.96 -24.89
C GLY A 109 7.46 -9.45 -25.13
N ALA A 110 6.85 -8.67 -24.24
CA ALA A 110 6.96 -7.22 -24.28
C ALA A 110 8.32 -6.75 -23.75
N ARG A 111 8.88 -5.68 -24.33
CA ARG A 111 9.97 -4.90 -23.70
C ARG A 111 9.36 -3.68 -22.99
N PRO A 112 9.74 -3.39 -21.75
CA PRO A 112 10.64 -4.17 -20.88
C PRO A 112 10.03 -5.54 -20.55
N SER A 113 10.88 -6.57 -20.39
CA SER A 113 10.51 -7.98 -20.11
C SER A 113 9.88 -8.21 -18.74
N ILE A 114 9.36 -7.13 -18.17
CA ILE A 114 8.99 -6.97 -16.78
C ILE A 114 7.47 -6.97 -16.74
N LYS A 115 6.90 -8.06 -16.22
CA LYS A 115 5.45 -8.24 -16.07
C LYS A 115 4.91 -7.49 -14.84
N LYS A 116 5.21 -6.20 -14.75
CA LYS A 116 4.77 -5.36 -13.64
C LYS A 116 3.43 -4.70 -13.97
N PRO A 117 2.52 -4.57 -13.00
CA PRO A 117 1.41 -3.63 -13.11
C PRO A 117 1.89 -2.22 -13.44
N LEU A 118 1.05 -1.41 -14.12
CA LEU A 118 1.40 -0.03 -14.48
C LEU A 118 1.83 0.81 -13.26
N LEU A 119 1.13 0.67 -12.15
CA LEU A 119 1.44 1.37 -10.90
C LEU A 119 2.83 1.00 -10.36
N HIS A 120 3.19 -0.28 -10.39
CA HIS A 120 4.51 -0.73 -9.96
C HIS A 120 5.62 -0.16 -10.86
N TRP A 121 5.35 -0.06 -12.17
CA TRP A 121 6.28 0.56 -13.10
C TRP A 121 6.43 2.07 -12.88
N ALA A 122 5.33 2.77 -12.56
CA ALA A 122 5.35 4.20 -12.25
C ALA A 122 6.14 4.51 -10.98
N LEU A 123 5.94 3.72 -9.91
CA LEU A 123 6.73 3.84 -8.68
C LEU A 123 8.20 3.48 -8.91
N TYR A 124 8.46 2.45 -9.73
CA TYR A 124 9.81 1.98 -10.01
C TYR A 124 10.64 2.99 -10.82
N THR A 125 10.12 3.45 -11.95
CA THR A 125 10.85 4.38 -12.84
C THR A 125 10.89 5.80 -12.31
N GLY A 126 10.03 6.11 -11.35
CA GLY A 126 9.82 7.48 -10.90
C GLY A 126 9.22 8.38 -12.00
N ALA A 127 8.54 7.79 -12.98
CA ALA A 127 7.76 8.45 -14.02
C ALA A 127 8.33 9.81 -14.50
N GLY A 128 9.53 9.81 -15.06
CA GLY A 128 10.16 10.98 -15.69
C GLY A 128 10.65 12.09 -14.74
N GLY A 129 10.55 11.95 -13.41
CA GLY A 129 11.03 12.97 -12.47
C GLY A 129 10.50 12.87 -11.04
N ARG A 130 10.34 14.03 -10.38
CA ARG A 130 9.80 14.16 -9.01
C ARG A 130 8.28 14.00 -8.94
N ASP A 131 7.60 14.03 -10.08
CA ASP A 131 6.16 14.22 -10.12
C ASP A 131 5.39 12.91 -9.82
N ALA A 132 4.52 12.98 -8.81
CA ALA A 132 3.61 11.89 -8.43
C ALA A 132 2.34 11.83 -9.31
N THR A 133 2.19 12.71 -10.31
CA THR A 133 0.97 12.84 -11.12
C THR A 133 0.56 11.54 -11.80
N ILE A 134 1.48 10.78 -12.40
CA ILE A 134 1.12 9.50 -13.04
C ILE A 134 0.70 8.45 -12.00
N VAL A 135 1.35 8.42 -10.84
CA VAL A 135 0.98 7.52 -9.73
C VAL A 135 -0.43 7.86 -9.23
N ARG A 136 -0.70 9.16 -9.01
CA ARG A 136 -2.02 9.69 -8.63
C ARG A 136 -3.08 9.27 -9.63
N LEU A 137 -2.84 9.54 -10.90
CA LEU A 137 -3.77 9.23 -11.98
C LEU A 137 -4.08 7.73 -12.05
N LEU A 138 -3.08 6.86 -11.91
CA LEU A 138 -3.31 5.41 -11.90
C LEU A 138 -4.16 4.99 -10.69
N LEU A 139 -3.87 5.51 -9.50
CA LEU A 139 -4.61 5.22 -8.27
C LEU A 139 -6.07 5.72 -8.33
N GLU A 140 -6.29 6.95 -8.81
CA GLU A 140 -7.62 7.54 -8.98
C GLU A 140 -8.51 6.73 -9.94
N TYR A 141 -7.91 6.10 -10.95
CA TYR A 141 -8.63 5.23 -11.89
C TYR A 141 -8.74 3.78 -11.40
N GLY A 142 -8.33 3.47 -10.16
CA GLY A 142 -8.51 2.16 -9.54
C GLY A 142 -7.35 1.18 -9.74
N ALA A 143 -6.13 1.66 -9.95
CA ALA A 143 -4.95 0.81 -9.84
C ALA A 143 -4.84 0.28 -8.39
N ASP A 144 -4.71 -1.03 -8.26
CA ASP A 144 -4.57 -1.72 -6.97
C ASP A 144 -3.09 -1.70 -6.54
N PRO A 145 -2.73 -1.00 -5.44
CA PRO A 145 -1.36 -0.96 -4.95
C PRO A 145 -0.88 -2.29 -4.37
N ASN A 146 -1.80 -3.20 -4.03
CA ASN A 146 -1.49 -4.49 -3.43
C ASN A 146 -1.55 -5.65 -4.44
N LEU A 147 -1.72 -5.32 -5.73
CA LEU A 147 -1.76 -6.28 -6.81
C LEU A 147 -0.43 -7.03 -6.90
N ASP A 148 -0.43 -8.31 -6.52
CA ASP A 148 0.80 -9.09 -6.41
C ASP A 148 1.50 -9.24 -7.77
N ALA A 149 2.75 -8.79 -7.88
CA ALA A 149 3.54 -8.95 -9.09
C ALA A 149 4.09 -10.39 -9.29
N THR A 150 3.75 -11.36 -8.44
CA THR A 150 4.30 -12.74 -8.44
C THR A 150 3.66 -13.75 -9.39
N ASP A 151 2.51 -13.46 -10.00
CA ASP A 151 1.68 -14.44 -10.74
C ASP A 151 2.35 -15.12 -11.94
N TRP A 152 3.63 -14.87 -12.21
CA TRP A 152 4.36 -15.47 -13.30
C TRP A 152 5.64 -16.15 -12.80
N LYS A 153 5.64 -17.50 -12.83
CA LYS A 153 6.75 -18.48 -12.83
C LYS A 153 8.18 -18.02 -12.44
N MET A 154 8.35 -17.15 -11.45
CA MET A 154 9.63 -16.91 -10.75
C MET A 154 9.94 -18.01 -9.72
N LYS A 155 9.19 -19.12 -9.74
CA LYS A 155 9.47 -20.35 -8.96
C LYS A 155 10.88 -20.91 -9.14
N LYS A 156 11.62 -20.51 -10.19
CA LYS A 156 12.97 -21.01 -10.47
C LYS A 156 14.09 -20.25 -9.75
N CYS A 157 13.81 -19.06 -9.22
CA CYS A 157 14.73 -18.35 -8.35
C CYS A 157 14.07 -18.32 -6.97
N HIS A 158 14.67 -18.87 -5.92
CA HIS A 158 14.13 -18.88 -4.54
C HIS A 158 13.88 -17.49 -3.91
N ARG A 159 13.73 -16.43 -4.73
CA ARG A 159 13.37 -15.09 -4.28
C ARG A 159 11.87 -15.08 -3.97
N LYS A 160 11.57 -14.88 -2.68
CA LYS A 160 10.25 -14.46 -2.18
C LYS A 160 9.68 -13.36 -3.09
N GLY A 161 8.36 -13.39 -3.21
CA GLY A 161 7.59 -12.76 -4.26
C GLY A 161 7.99 -11.35 -4.68
N ALA A 162 7.66 -10.96 -5.91
CA ALA A 162 8.00 -9.67 -6.45
C ALA A 162 7.37 -8.50 -5.66
N GLY A 163 6.34 -8.77 -4.85
CA GLY A 163 5.81 -7.87 -3.84
C GLY A 163 4.72 -6.94 -4.35
N THR A 164 4.18 -6.11 -3.45
CA THR A 164 3.22 -5.05 -3.71
C THR A 164 3.90 -3.86 -4.40
N ALA A 165 3.12 -2.87 -4.80
CA ALA A 165 3.62 -1.64 -5.44
C ALA A 165 4.69 -0.95 -4.57
N LEU A 166 4.52 -1.00 -3.24
CA LEU A 166 5.44 -0.41 -2.27
C LEU A 166 6.82 -1.05 -2.30
N ASP A 167 6.89 -2.38 -2.46
CA ASP A 167 8.15 -3.12 -2.48
C ASP A 167 9.00 -2.81 -3.73
N TRP A 168 8.34 -2.41 -4.83
CA TRP A 168 9.00 -2.04 -6.08
C TRP A 168 9.61 -0.66 -6.10
N ALA A 169 9.18 0.23 -5.21
CA ALA A 169 9.81 1.55 -5.07
C ALA A 169 11.31 1.42 -4.75
N ARG A 170 11.73 0.34 -4.09
CA ARG A 170 13.13 0.05 -3.71
C ARG A 170 13.85 -0.95 -4.64
N ARG A 171 13.19 -2.06 -5.01
CA ARG A 171 13.83 -3.37 -5.26
C ARG A 171 14.84 -3.47 -6.43
N GLU A 172 14.76 -2.63 -7.47
CA GLU A 172 15.68 -2.75 -8.63
C GLU A 172 16.69 -1.59 -8.76
N LYS A 173 16.48 -0.44 -8.09
CA LYS A 173 17.41 0.69 -8.18
C LYS A 173 18.79 0.36 -7.58
N ARG A 174 18.85 -0.55 -6.60
CA ARG A 174 20.09 -1.03 -5.96
C ARG A 174 20.99 -1.83 -6.91
N CYS A 175 20.43 -2.49 -7.92
CA CYS A 175 21.18 -3.28 -8.90
C CYS A 175 21.70 -2.43 -10.07
N LEU A 176 21.06 -1.29 -10.35
CA LEU A 176 21.34 -0.49 -11.54
C LEU A 176 22.19 0.77 -11.26
N PHE A 177 22.07 1.39 -10.09
CA PHE A 177 22.66 2.72 -9.85
C PHE A 177 23.67 2.77 -8.69
N GLY A 178 24.12 1.62 -8.17
CA GLY A 178 24.97 1.59 -6.97
C GLY A 178 24.17 1.91 -5.70
N GLN A 179 24.81 1.81 -4.54
CA GLN A 179 24.13 1.80 -3.23
C GLN A 179 23.62 3.17 -2.75
N ASP A 180 23.99 4.27 -3.42
CA ASP A 180 23.97 5.60 -2.77
C ASP A 180 22.92 6.58 -3.32
N ALA A 181 22.07 6.17 -4.27
CA ALA A 181 21.09 7.06 -4.91
C ALA A 181 19.63 6.84 -4.44
N TYR A 182 19.42 6.26 -3.26
CA TYR A 182 18.08 6.00 -2.70
C TYR A 182 17.95 6.52 -1.26
N PRO A 183 16.80 7.13 -0.88
CA PRO A 183 15.64 7.46 -1.71
C PRO A 183 15.92 8.60 -2.71
N GLN A 184 15.21 8.63 -3.83
CA GLN A 184 15.27 9.76 -4.77
C GLN A 184 14.28 10.86 -4.35
N LEU A 185 14.57 12.09 -4.75
CA LEU A 185 13.67 13.22 -4.52
C LEU A 185 12.29 12.95 -5.17
N GLY A 186 11.23 13.02 -4.37
CA GLY A 186 9.85 12.69 -4.78
C GLY A 186 9.44 11.23 -4.54
N ASP A 187 10.35 10.33 -4.12
CA ASP A 187 9.96 8.96 -3.74
C ASP A 187 9.02 8.97 -2.52
N ALA A 188 9.29 9.82 -1.53
CA ALA A 188 8.47 9.95 -0.33
C ALA A 188 7.02 10.36 -0.67
N GLU A 189 6.82 11.34 -1.55
CA GLU A 189 5.47 11.78 -1.96
C GLU A 189 4.70 10.69 -2.69
N ARG A 190 5.35 10.00 -3.64
CA ARG A 190 4.74 8.88 -4.36
C ARG A 190 4.36 7.73 -3.45
N ILE A 191 5.22 7.42 -2.48
CA ILE A 191 4.99 6.36 -1.50
C ILE A 191 3.88 6.75 -0.54
N LYS A 192 3.90 7.98 -0.01
CA LYS A 192 2.83 8.52 0.84
C LYS A 192 1.48 8.46 0.12
N LEU A 193 1.47 8.76 -1.17
CA LEU A 193 0.29 8.62 -2.01
C LEU A 193 -0.15 7.16 -2.18
N ALA A 194 0.76 6.22 -2.48
CA ALA A 194 0.40 4.81 -2.54
C ALA A 194 -0.16 4.30 -1.19
N LEU A 195 0.46 4.71 -0.08
CA LEU A 195 0.01 4.41 1.27
C LEU A 195 -1.36 5.02 1.58
N SER A 196 -1.67 6.23 1.10
CA SER A 196 -3.01 6.81 1.29
C SER A 196 -4.12 6.04 0.54
N TYR A 197 -3.74 5.23 -0.44
CA TYR A 197 -4.63 4.32 -1.18
C TYR A 197 -4.56 2.86 -0.67
N GLY A 198 -4.05 2.64 0.54
CA GLY A 198 -4.06 1.33 1.18
C GLY A 198 -2.90 0.41 0.79
N ALA A 199 -1.81 0.94 0.20
CA ALA A 199 -0.62 0.14 -0.06
C ALA A 199 -0.06 -0.45 1.25
N ARG A 200 0.32 -1.73 1.21
CA ARG A 200 1.04 -2.40 2.32
C ARG A 200 2.38 -2.93 1.84
N ALA A 201 3.34 -3.09 2.76
CA ALA A 201 4.60 -3.76 2.46
C ALA A 201 4.42 -5.28 2.47
N SER A 202 5.23 -5.99 1.67
CA SER A 202 5.33 -7.46 1.76
C SER A 202 6.75 -7.96 2.02
N HIS A 203 7.75 -7.06 2.09
CA HIS A 203 9.12 -7.38 2.51
C HIS A 203 9.60 -6.46 3.64
N ASN A 204 10.44 -6.99 4.52
CA ASN A 204 11.04 -6.23 5.62
C ASN A 204 11.96 -5.09 5.10
N GLU A 205 12.63 -5.30 3.96
CA GLU A 205 13.44 -4.23 3.36
C GLU A 205 12.59 -3.04 2.94
N THR A 206 11.32 -3.23 2.64
CA THR A 206 10.42 -2.11 2.33
C THR A 206 10.25 -1.21 3.55
N ILE A 207 10.00 -1.78 4.73
CA ILE A 207 9.93 -1.03 5.99
C ILE A 207 11.22 -0.25 6.26
N ARG A 208 12.37 -0.90 6.05
CA ARG A 208 13.66 -0.21 6.17
C ARG A 208 13.79 0.97 5.21
N SER A 209 13.28 0.85 3.98
CA SER A 209 13.32 1.93 3.00
C SER A 209 12.42 3.09 3.37
N LEU A 210 11.25 2.82 3.97
CA LEU A 210 10.37 3.87 4.46
C LEU A 210 11.09 4.72 5.51
N TYR A 211 11.78 4.10 6.47
CA TYR A 211 12.56 4.83 7.48
C TYR A 211 13.69 5.69 6.93
N GLN A 212 14.18 5.42 5.71
CA GLN A 212 15.22 6.21 5.06
C GLN A 212 14.67 7.45 4.34
N MET A 213 13.35 7.61 4.28
CA MET A 213 12.69 8.75 3.64
C MET A 213 12.35 9.84 4.65
N GLU A 214 12.08 11.02 4.12
CA GLU A 214 11.40 12.08 4.87
C GLU A 214 10.07 11.55 5.44
N ASP A 215 9.78 11.85 6.70
CA ASP A 215 8.66 11.31 7.46
C ASP A 215 8.63 9.77 7.58
N GLY A 216 9.79 9.11 7.59
CA GLY A 216 9.87 7.65 7.55
C GLY A 216 9.03 6.90 8.60
N SER A 217 9.01 7.36 9.85
CA SER A 217 8.14 6.82 10.91
C SER A 217 6.65 6.89 10.53
N THR A 218 6.19 8.05 10.04
CA THR A 218 4.81 8.22 9.55
C THR A 218 4.49 7.25 8.41
N LEU A 219 5.42 7.06 7.47
CA LEU A 219 5.21 6.14 6.36
C LEU A 219 5.11 4.68 6.82
N VAL A 220 5.92 4.28 7.80
CA VAL A 220 5.86 2.94 8.41
C VAL A 220 4.54 2.73 9.15
N TYR A 221 4.14 3.70 9.96
CA TYR A 221 2.83 3.69 10.64
C TYR A 221 1.69 3.52 9.63
N MET A 222 1.68 4.29 8.54
CA MET A 222 0.67 4.16 7.49
C MET A 222 0.66 2.76 6.86
N ALA A 223 1.85 2.19 6.58
CA ALA A 223 1.94 0.84 6.02
C ALA A 223 1.36 -0.21 6.96
N VAL A 224 1.65 -0.13 8.27
CA VAL A 224 1.10 -1.03 9.29
C VAL A 224 -0.41 -0.83 9.44
N ALA A 225 -0.89 0.41 9.46
CA ALA A 225 -2.32 0.72 9.49
C ALA A 225 -3.08 0.16 8.26
N ASN A 226 -2.43 0.07 7.11
CA ASN A 226 -2.96 -0.57 5.90
C ASN A 226 -2.91 -2.10 5.92
N GLY A 227 -2.53 -2.71 7.05
CA GLY A 227 -2.47 -4.17 7.21
C GLY A 227 -1.17 -4.80 6.73
N THR A 228 -0.05 -4.06 6.81
CA THR A 228 1.28 -4.70 6.74
C THR A 228 1.49 -5.55 7.99
N ASP A 229 1.61 -6.86 7.81
CA ASP A 229 1.89 -7.78 8.90
C ASP A 229 3.39 -7.90 9.12
N LEU A 230 3.90 -7.19 10.14
CA LEU A 230 5.32 -7.18 10.48
C LEU A 230 5.84 -8.59 10.79
N MET A 231 5.07 -9.45 11.44
CA MET A 231 5.51 -10.82 11.76
C MET A 231 5.71 -11.67 10.49
N HIS A 232 4.89 -11.46 9.46
CA HIS A 232 4.99 -12.18 8.19
C HIS A 232 6.04 -11.61 7.22
N LEU A 233 6.56 -10.40 7.47
CA LEU A 233 7.69 -9.86 6.71
C LEU A 233 8.98 -10.68 6.92
N GLY A 234 8.99 -11.56 7.92
CA GLY A 234 10.12 -12.44 8.21
C GLY A 234 11.30 -11.69 8.79
N PHE A 235 11.04 -10.63 9.59
CA PHE A 235 12.08 -10.01 10.41
C PHE A 235 12.78 -11.10 11.21
N GLY A 236 14.09 -11.27 11.00
CA GLY A 236 14.94 -11.83 12.03
C GLY A 236 15.28 -10.75 13.06
N TRP A 237 15.59 -11.15 14.28
CA TRP A 237 16.09 -10.19 15.27
C TRP A 237 17.35 -9.46 14.78
N TYR A 238 18.20 -10.17 14.03
CA TYR A 238 19.36 -9.59 13.36
C TYR A 238 19.00 -8.49 12.36
N ASP A 239 17.80 -8.53 11.75
CA ASP A 239 17.33 -7.47 10.87
C ASP A 239 16.95 -6.21 11.64
N LEU A 240 16.50 -6.34 12.89
CA LEU A 240 16.11 -5.21 13.74
C LEU A 240 17.32 -4.57 14.42
N VAL A 241 18.17 -5.39 15.04
CA VAL A 241 19.26 -4.86 15.87
C VAL A 241 20.63 -4.85 15.20
N GLY A 242 20.79 -5.54 14.06
CA GLY A 242 22.07 -5.79 13.39
C GLY A 242 22.91 -6.84 14.12
N LEU A 243 23.61 -7.76 13.42
CA LEU A 243 24.61 -8.67 14.04
C LEU A 243 25.47 -9.45 13.01
N PHE A 244 26.75 -9.69 13.37
CA PHE A 244 27.77 -10.58 12.75
C PHE A 244 28.21 -10.33 11.28
N GLY A 245 28.11 -9.10 10.77
CA GLY A 245 29.01 -8.69 9.69
C GLY A 245 30.33 -8.19 10.29
N GLY A 246 31.47 -8.53 9.70
CA GLY A 246 32.77 -7.99 10.12
C GLY A 246 32.79 -6.45 10.16
N PRO A 247 33.86 -5.81 10.65
CA PRO A 247 33.98 -4.35 10.81
C PRO A 247 33.67 -3.49 9.56
N THR A 248 33.50 -4.11 8.39
CA THR A 248 33.11 -3.48 7.13
C THR A 248 31.60 -3.50 6.83
N ASP A 249 30.77 -4.25 7.57
CA ASP A 249 29.31 -4.27 7.36
C ASP A 249 28.66 -3.20 8.24
N SER A 250 28.87 -1.94 7.88
CA SER A 250 28.43 -0.73 8.58
C SER A 250 26.90 -0.54 8.62
N ARG A 251 26.12 -1.56 8.31
CA ARG A 251 24.67 -1.46 8.16
C ARG A 251 23.97 -1.86 9.45
N ILE A 252 24.12 -1.06 10.49
CA ILE A 252 23.12 -1.07 11.58
C ILE A 252 21.76 -0.77 10.91
N PRO A 253 20.79 -1.69 10.96
CA PRO A 253 19.65 -1.63 10.07
C PRO A 253 18.57 -0.63 10.52
N TYR A 254 18.42 -0.42 11.84
CA TYR A 254 17.46 0.49 12.45
C TYR A 254 18.06 1.21 13.67
N THR A 255 17.73 2.49 13.88
CA THR A 255 18.12 3.26 15.09
C THR A 255 17.37 2.77 16.33
N ASP A 256 17.77 3.19 17.54
CA ASP A 256 17.16 2.70 18.80
C ASP A 256 15.67 3.08 18.82
N GLU A 257 15.39 4.30 18.37
CA GLU A 257 14.04 4.87 18.26
C GLU A 257 13.18 4.09 17.26
N GLN A 258 13.74 3.73 16.09
CA GLN A 258 13.02 2.95 15.08
C GLN A 258 12.69 1.54 15.56
N VAL A 259 13.60 0.90 16.32
CA VAL A 259 13.32 -0.42 16.91
C VAL A 259 12.21 -0.30 17.95
N LEU A 260 12.25 0.72 18.80
CA LEU A 260 11.20 0.97 19.78
C LEU A 260 9.85 1.22 19.12
N GLU A 261 9.80 2.04 18.07
CA GLU A 261 8.58 2.30 17.30
C GLU A 261 8.01 1.01 16.70
N LEU A 262 8.85 0.18 16.09
CA LEU A 262 8.40 -1.12 15.56
C LEU A 262 7.87 -2.06 16.65
N LEU A 263 8.47 -2.05 17.84
CA LEU A 263 7.99 -2.84 18.99
C LEU A 263 6.70 -2.29 19.59
N GLU A 264 6.48 -0.98 19.51
CA GLU A 264 5.20 -0.36 19.87
C GLU A 264 4.09 -0.72 18.87
N LEU A 265 4.42 -0.78 17.58
CA LEU A 265 3.50 -1.19 16.52
C LEU A 265 3.16 -2.68 16.56
N GLU A 266 4.15 -3.54 16.80
CA GLU A 266 3.96 -4.98 16.92
C GLU A 266 4.82 -5.55 18.07
N PRO A 267 4.26 -5.60 19.29
CA PRO A 267 4.93 -6.16 20.46
C PRO A 267 5.45 -7.58 20.26
N LYS A 268 4.83 -8.40 19.38
CA LYS A 268 5.26 -9.79 19.16
C LYS A 268 6.61 -9.90 18.44
N LEU A 269 7.12 -8.84 17.82
CA LEU A 269 8.42 -8.85 17.13
C LEU A 269 9.58 -9.24 18.05
N ILE A 270 9.45 -8.97 19.34
CA ILE A 270 10.43 -9.40 20.33
C ILE A 270 10.57 -10.93 20.46
N GLY A 271 9.50 -11.69 20.20
CA GLY A 271 9.48 -13.14 20.29
C GLY A 271 10.29 -13.80 19.18
N VAL A 272 10.66 -13.01 18.16
CA VAL A 272 11.56 -13.42 17.10
C VAL A 272 13.03 -13.38 17.54
N ALA A 273 13.34 -12.80 18.70
CA ALA A 273 14.68 -12.82 19.29
C ALA A 273 15.00 -14.18 19.92
N THR A 274 16.03 -14.86 19.43
CA THR A 274 16.65 -15.95 20.22
C THR A 274 17.34 -15.33 21.44
N PRO A 275 16.92 -15.64 22.68
CA PRO A 275 17.16 -14.78 23.85
C PRO A 275 18.65 -14.55 24.14
N HIS A 276 19.46 -15.61 24.16
CA HIS A 276 20.77 -15.55 24.83
C HIS A 276 21.83 -14.73 24.08
N LYS A 277 21.88 -14.80 22.73
CA LYS A 277 22.86 -14.05 21.93
C LYS A 277 22.43 -12.60 21.70
N ALA A 278 21.13 -12.37 21.55
CA ALA A 278 20.53 -11.05 21.37
C ALA A 278 20.76 -10.16 22.59
N VAL A 279 20.46 -10.67 23.79
CA VAL A 279 20.60 -9.96 25.07
C VAL A 279 22.02 -9.42 25.27
N ARG A 280 23.04 -10.27 25.06
CA ARG A 280 24.44 -9.86 25.20
C ARG A 280 24.84 -8.77 24.22
N TYR A 281 24.40 -8.87 22.95
CA TYR A 281 24.69 -7.88 21.93
C TYR A 281 24.08 -6.51 22.25
N ILE A 282 22.78 -6.48 22.58
CA ILE A 282 22.06 -5.24 22.86
C ILE A 282 22.66 -4.57 24.11
N LYS A 283 23.01 -5.35 25.15
CA LYS A 283 23.69 -4.82 26.33
C LYS A 283 25.03 -4.15 25.99
N GLN A 284 25.81 -4.76 25.10
CA GLN A 284 27.14 -4.25 24.74
C GLN A 284 27.10 -3.04 23.81
N LEU A 285 26.15 -3.00 22.87
CA LEU A 285 26.20 -2.05 21.76
C LEU A 285 25.03 -1.06 21.74
N ARG A 286 23.94 -1.32 22.47
CA ARG A 286 22.72 -0.50 22.49
C ARG A 286 22.14 -0.38 23.92
N PRO A 287 22.92 0.13 24.90
CA PRO A 287 22.49 0.18 26.30
C PRO A 287 21.25 1.07 26.53
N ALA A 288 21.04 2.11 25.71
CA ALA A 288 19.86 2.97 25.77
C ALA A 288 18.57 2.21 25.45
N LEU A 289 18.57 1.40 24.38
CA LEU A 289 17.47 0.50 24.05
C LEU A 289 17.14 -0.46 25.21
N VAL A 290 18.14 -1.05 25.86
CA VAL A 290 17.92 -1.94 27.03
C VAL A 290 17.25 -1.18 28.18
N GLN A 291 17.75 0.00 28.53
CA GLN A 291 17.18 0.80 29.61
C GLN A 291 15.72 1.17 29.33
N HIS A 292 15.41 1.54 28.08
CA HIS A 292 14.04 1.87 27.68
C HIS A 292 13.09 0.67 27.81
N LEU A 293 13.53 -0.51 27.35
CA LEU A 293 12.75 -1.75 27.48
C LEU A 293 12.52 -2.12 28.96
N ILE A 294 13.54 -1.96 29.82
CA ILE A 294 13.42 -2.19 31.26
C ILE A 294 12.45 -1.19 31.91
N GLN A 295 12.46 0.08 31.51
CA GLN A 295 11.57 1.10 32.08
C GLN A 295 10.11 0.91 31.67
N LYS A 296 9.85 0.49 30.42
CA LYS A 296 8.50 0.22 29.91
C LYS A 296 7.97 -1.19 30.23
N ARG A 297 8.51 -1.84 31.27
CA ARG A 297 8.18 -3.23 31.68
C ARG A 297 6.68 -3.48 31.87
N SER A 298 5.90 -2.47 32.24
CA SER A 298 4.46 -2.56 32.45
C SER A 298 3.65 -2.75 31.16
N SER A 299 4.15 -2.30 30.02
CA SER A 299 3.45 -2.40 28.73
C SER A 299 3.64 -3.78 28.07
N PHE A 300 4.59 -4.57 28.57
CA PHE A 300 4.99 -5.84 27.99
C PHE A 300 5.12 -6.89 29.09
N GLU A 301 4.01 -7.50 29.51
CA GLU A 301 3.99 -8.52 30.58
C GLU A 301 5.02 -9.66 30.35
N TRP A 302 5.37 -9.94 29.10
CA TRP A 302 6.33 -10.98 28.71
C TRP A 302 7.82 -10.52 28.77
N LEU A 303 8.13 -9.23 28.94
CA LEU A 303 9.50 -8.77 29.24
C LEU A 303 9.99 -9.30 30.60
N GLY A 304 9.11 -9.80 31.46
CA GLY A 304 9.47 -10.40 32.75
C GLY A 304 10.60 -11.43 32.65
N ASN A 305 10.54 -12.32 31.65
CA ASN A 305 11.54 -13.39 31.44
C ASN A 305 12.82 -12.86 30.80
N LEU A 306 12.71 -11.97 29.81
CA LEU A 306 13.87 -11.36 29.16
C LEU A 306 14.64 -10.45 30.12
N CYS A 307 13.92 -9.66 30.94
CA CYS A 307 14.48 -8.83 31.98
C CYS A 307 15.05 -9.65 33.14
N ALA A 308 14.45 -10.80 33.50
CA ALA A 308 15.06 -11.70 34.49
C ALA A 308 16.43 -12.19 33.99
N ASP A 309 16.54 -12.55 32.71
CA ASP A 309 17.82 -12.83 32.07
C ASP A 309 18.74 -11.60 32.09
N PHE A 310 18.28 -10.40 31.69
CA PHE A 310 19.10 -9.18 31.75
C PHE A 310 19.59 -8.84 33.17
N CYS A 311 18.72 -9.00 34.18
CA CYS A 311 19.00 -8.73 35.59
C CYS A 311 19.97 -9.74 36.20
N HIS A 312 19.90 -11.03 35.81
CA HIS A 312 20.87 -12.04 36.25
C HIS A 312 22.29 -11.81 35.72
N TYR A 313 22.44 -11.04 34.64
CA TYR A 313 23.73 -10.73 34.02
C TYR A 313 24.25 -9.31 34.29
N LEU A 314 23.53 -8.48 35.05
CA LEU A 314 23.99 -7.19 35.59
C LEU A 314 24.71 -7.40 36.93
#